data_AF-A0A424YQV8-F1
#
_entry.id   AF-A0A424YQV8-F1
#
_cell.length_a   1.000
_cell.length_b   1.000
_cell.length_c   1.000
_cell.angle_alpha   90.00
_cell.angle_beta   90.00
_cell.angle_gamma   90.00
#
_symmetry.space_group_name_H-M   'P 1'
#
loop_
_entity.id
_entity.type
_entity.pdbx_description
1 polymer ?
#
loop_
_entity_poly.entity_id
_entity_poly.type
_entity_poly.pdbx_seq_one_letter_code
_entity_poly.pdbx_strand_id
1 'polypeptide(L)'
;EDPLTYPMLASGASGVISVAANVAPSHMMRMYEYIMDNDMLSARQVHYELLPLMDALFLETNPIPVKQAMDMIGLNGGPLRLPLSALSQSNSQILKETLDNLGVLL
;
A
#
# COMPACT_ATOMS: atom_id res chain seq x y z
N GLU A 1 -9.88 4.25 2.47
CA GLU A 1 -9.08 3.27 1.70
C GLU A 1 -7.98 4.03 0.99
N ASP A 2 -6.77 3.46 0.89
CA ASP A 2 -5.62 4.15 0.29
C ASP A 2 -5.81 4.65 -1.15
N PRO A 3 -6.60 3.99 -2.03
CA PRO A 3 -6.83 4.49 -3.40
C PRO A 3 -7.43 5.90 -3.47
N LEU A 4 -8.14 6.32 -2.42
CA LEU A 4 -8.74 7.66 -2.36
C LEU A 4 -7.74 8.75 -1.94
N THR A 5 -6.50 8.40 -1.58
CA THR A 5 -5.50 9.36 -1.11
C THR A 5 -5.25 10.46 -2.14
N TYR A 6 -4.96 10.09 -3.40
CA TYR A 6 -4.69 11.05 -4.47
C TYR A 6 -5.86 12.04 -4.69
N PRO A 7 -7.12 11.59 -4.96
CA PRO A 7 -8.22 12.53 -5.18
C PRO A 7 -8.58 13.34 -3.93
N MET A 8 -8.43 12.79 -2.72
CA MET A 8 -8.70 13.53 -1.49
C MET A 8 -7.69 14.65 -1.26
N LEU A 9 -6.39 14.37 -1.41
CA LEU A 9 -5.34 15.38 -1.28
C LEU A 9 -5.49 16.46 -2.36
N ALA A 10 -5.77 16.07 -3.61
CA ALA A 10 -6.07 17.01 -4.70
C ALA A 10 -7.31 17.89 -4.43
N SER A 11 -8.21 17.46 -3.54
CA SER A 11 -9.41 18.20 -3.13
C SER A 11 -9.22 18.99 -1.82
N GLY A 12 -7.99 19.10 -1.31
CA GLY A 12 -7.65 19.89 -0.12
C GLY A 12 -7.63 19.11 1.20
N ALA A 13 -7.63 17.78 1.17
CA ALA A 13 -7.32 17.00 2.37
C ALA A 13 -5.88 17.25 2.83
N SER A 14 -5.62 17.19 4.14
CA SER A 14 -4.31 17.49 4.71
C SER A 14 -3.37 16.28 4.82
N GLY A 15 -3.87 15.07 4.56
CA GLY A 15 -3.12 13.83 4.75
C GLY A 15 -4.01 12.60 4.66
N VAL A 16 -3.41 11.44 4.98
CA VAL A 16 -4.08 10.14 5.02
C VAL A 16 -3.55 9.30 6.19
N ILE A 17 -4.42 8.47 6.76
CA ILE A 17 -4.00 7.35 7.61
C ILE A 17 -3.94 6.11 6.71
N SER A 18 -2.73 5.61 6.45
CA SER A 18 -2.47 4.69 5.34
C SER A 18 -2.09 3.28 5.78
N VAL A 19 -2.62 2.27 5.08
CA VAL A 19 -2.20 0.87 5.20
C VAL A 19 -0.96 0.64 4.33
N ALA A 20 -0.98 1.10 3.08
CA ALA A 20 0.12 0.99 2.12
C ALA A 20 1.43 1.60 2.63
N ALA A 21 1.37 2.66 3.45
CA ALA A 21 2.56 3.28 4.04
C ALA A 21 3.34 2.35 4.99
N ASN A 22 2.77 1.23 5.48
CA ASN A 22 3.52 0.24 6.25
C ASN A 22 4.53 -0.55 5.41
N VAL A 23 4.35 -0.58 4.09
CA VAL A 23 5.12 -1.42 3.15
C VAL A 23 5.84 -0.57 2.11
N ALA A 24 5.19 0.49 1.63
CA ALA A 24 5.73 1.41 0.62
C ALA A 24 5.72 2.89 1.10
N PRO A 25 6.30 3.22 2.28
CA PRO A 25 6.27 4.57 2.84
C PRO A 25 6.89 5.61 1.90
N SER A 26 7.99 5.30 1.24
CA SER A 26 8.69 6.23 0.33
C SER A 26 7.85 6.61 -0.89
N HIS A 27 7.07 5.66 -1.44
CA HIS A 27 6.16 5.91 -2.55
C HIS A 27 4.98 6.78 -2.10
N MET A 28 4.38 6.46 -0.95
CA MET A 28 3.29 7.27 -0.37
C MET A 28 3.74 8.71 -0.08
N MET A 29 4.94 8.88 0.48
CA MET A 29 5.50 10.20 0.74
C MET A 29 5.78 10.98 -0.56
N ARG A 30 6.37 10.33 -1.56
CA ARG A 30 6.63 10.96 -2.87
C ARG A 30 5.35 11.44 -3.54
N MET A 31 4.27 10.65 -3.49
CA MET A 31 2.96 11.08 -3.99
C MET A 31 2.46 12.31 -3.23
N TYR A 32 2.57 12.32 -1.90
CA TYR A 32 2.16 13.46 -1.07
C TYR A 32 2.96 14.73 -1.41
N GLU A 33 4.29 14.63 -1.51
CA GLU A 33 5.18 15.75 -1.85
C GLU A 33 4.83 16.36 -3.20
N TYR A 34 4.65 15.54 -4.24
CA TYR A 34 4.23 16.04 -5.55
C TYR A 34 2.89 16.78 -5.51
N ILE A 35 1.93 16.34 -4.69
CA ILE A 35 0.66 17.05 -4.54
C ILE A 35 0.86 18.38 -3.83
N MET A 36 1.67 18.44 -2.77
CA MET A 36 1.97 19.68 -2.06
C MET A 36 2.70 20.70 -2.95
N ASP A 37 3.53 20.22 -3.87
CA ASP A 37 4.26 21.04 -4.85
C ASP A 37 3.42 21.41 -6.09
N ASN A 38 2.13 21.07 -6.10
CA ASN A 38 1.20 21.23 -7.24
C ASN A 38 1.59 20.45 -8.52
N ASP A 39 2.49 19.47 -8.43
CA ASP A 39 2.81 18.55 -9.53
C ASP A 39 1.84 17.37 -9.59
N MET A 40 0.62 17.65 -10.06
CA MET A 40 -0.43 16.63 -10.20
C MET A 40 -0.06 15.52 -11.18
N LEU A 41 0.79 15.79 -12.18
CA LEU A 41 1.15 14.80 -13.19
C LEU A 41 2.04 13.71 -12.57
N SER A 42 3.10 14.12 -11.87
CA SER A 42 4.00 13.19 -11.18
C SER A 42 3.29 12.49 -10.03
N ALA A 43 2.46 13.20 -9.25
CA ALA A 43 1.63 12.59 -8.22
C ALA A 43 0.71 11.48 -8.75
N ARG A 44 0.07 11.71 -9.91
CA ARG A 44 -0.81 10.71 -10.54
C ARG A 44 -0.03 9.50 -11.04
N GLN A 45 1.19 9.67 -11.54
CA GLN A 45 2.04 8.56 -11.93
C GLN A 45 2.34 7.66 -10.73
N VAL A 46 2.79 8.25 -9.61
CA VAL A 46 3.06 7.51 -8.37
C VAL A 46 1.78 6.86 -7.81
N HIS A 47 0.64 7.52 -7.92
CA HIS A 47 -0.65 6.93 -7.54
C HIS A 47 -0.94 5.64 -8.32
N TYR A 48 -0.72 5.63 -9.64
CA TYR A 48 -0.93 4.43 -10.46
C TYR A 48 0.14 3.35 -10.25
N GLU A 49 1.37 3.72 -9.89
CA GLU A 49 2.39 2.75 -9.42
C GLU A 49 1.94 2.06 -8.13
N LEU A 50 1.33 2.81 -7.21
CA LEU A 50 0.86 2.30 -5.92
C LEU A 50 -0.48 1.55 -5.99
N LEU A 51 -1.34 1.86 -6.95
CA LEU A 51 -2.71 1.36 -7.00
C LEU A 51 -2.81 -0.18 -6.94
N PRO A 52 -1.99 -0.96 -7.67
CA PRO A 52 -1.98 -2.41 -7.53
C PRO A 52 -1.67 -2.89 -6.11
N LEU A 53 -0.74 -2.23 -5.40
CA LEU A 53 -0.44 -2.54 -4.00
C LEU A 53 -1.63 -2.20 -3.10
N MET A 54 -2.25 -1.04 -3.29
CA MET A 54 -3.41 -0.63 -2.52
C MET A 54 -4.55 -1.64 -2.67
N ASP A 55 -4.82 -2.14 -3.88
CA ASP A 55 -5.83 -3.17 -4.11
C ASP A 55 -5.43 -4.52 -3.49
N ALA A 56 -4.17 -4.93 -3.66
CA ALA A 56 -3.65 -6.18 -3.12
C ALA A 56 -3.72 -6.24 -1.58
N LEU A 57 -3.51 -5.09 -0.91
CA LEU A 57 -3.58 -4.99 0.55
C LEU A 57 -5.00 -5.11 1.12
N PHE A 58 -6.02 -5.13 0.27
CA PHE A 58 -7.43 -5.29 0.64
C PHE A 58 -8.09 -6.51 -0.01
N LEU A 59 -7.31 -7.46 -0.57
CA LEU A 59 -7.81 -8.74 -1.08
C LEU A 59 -8.54 -9.58 0.00
N GLU A 60 -8.13 -9.43 1.25
CA GLU A 60 -8.77 -10.00 2.43
C GLU A 60 -8.79 -8.97 3.56
N THR A 61 -9.44 -9.31 4.69
CA THR A 61 -9.63 -8.40 5.82
C THR A 61 -8.29 -7.85 6.35
N ASN A 62 -8.14 -6.53 6.35
CA ASN A 62 -7.04 -5.84 7.02
C ASN A 62 -7.03 -6.18 8.53
N PRO A 63 -5.89 -6.52 9.16
CA PRO A 63 -4.51 -6.42 8.67
C PRO A 63 -3.86 -7.71 8.13
N ILE A 64 -4.64 -8.67 7.64
CA ILE A 64 -4.09 -9.93 7.11
C ILE A 64 -3.10 -9.67 5.96
N PRO A 65 -3.45 -8.94 4.87
CA PRO A 65 -2.53 -8.77 3.75
C PRO A 65 -1.30 -7.92 4.10
N VAL A 66 -1.49 -6.82 4.84
CA VAL A 66 -0.37 -5.91 5.18
C VAL A 66 0.65 -6.56 6.10
N LYS A 67 0.23 -7.40 7.06
CA LYS A 67 1.17 -8.14 7.90
C LYS A 67 1.98 -9.15 7.09
N GLN A 68 1.32 -9.85 6.16
CA GLN A 68 2.05 -10.77 5.28
C GLN A 68 3.00 -10.03 4.34
N ALA A 69 2.61 -8.87 3.81
CA ALA A 69 3.48 -8.03 3.00
C ALA A 69 4.73 -7.61 3.80
N MET A 70 4.55 -7.15 5.04
CA MET A 70 5.65 -6.80 5.94
C MET A 70 6.59 -7.98 6.20
N ASP A 71 6.07 -9.20 6.34
CA ASP A 71 6.91 -10.41 6.46
C ASP A 71 7.69 -10.67 5.17
N MET A 72 7.05 -10.54 3.99
CA MET A 72 7.70 -10.73 2.67
C MET A 72 8.83 -9.73 2.40
N ILE A 73 8.71 -8.50 2.92
CA ILE A 73 9.74 -7.45 2.77
C ILE A 73 10.71 -7.38 3.98
N GLY A 74 10.66 -8.38 4.88
CA GLY A 74 11.60 -8.52 6.00
C GLY A 74 11.42 -7.54 7.15
N LEU A 75 10.25 -6.87 7.26
CA LEU A 75 9.92 -5.93 8.35
C LEU A 75 9.17 -6.58 9.52
N ASN A 76 8.85 -7.88 9.45
CA ASN A 76 8.17 -8.67 10.48
C ASN A 76 6.80 -8.07 10.89
N GLY A 77 5.75 -8.44 10.17
CA GLY A 77 4.37 -8.05 10.47
C GLY A 77 3.82 -8.68 11.75
N GLY A 78 4.46 -9.73 12.26
CA GLY A 78 4.10 -10.42 13.49
C GLY A 78 2.79 -11.23 13.38
N PRO A 79 2.46 -12.03 14.41
CA PRO A 79 1.36 -12.97 14.31
C PRO A 79 0.00 -12.28 14.18
N LEU A 80 -0.94 -12.99 13.56
CA LEU A 80 -2.36 -12.68 13.61
C LEU A 80 -2.97 -13.29 14.87
N ARG A 81 -4.02 -12.67 15.39
CA ARG A 81 -4.83 -13.20 16.49
C ARG A 81 -6.21 -13.54 15.97
N LEU A 82 -6.77 -14.64 16.47
CA LEU A 82 -8.14 -15.02 16.17
C LEU A 82 -9.10 -13.84 16.44
N PRO A 83 -10.14 -13.65 15.61
CA PRO A 83 -10.63 -14.55 14.56
C PRO A 83 -9.90 -14.44 13.21
N LEU A 84 -8.84 -13.64 13.09
CA LEU A 84 -8.09 -13.50 11.84
C LEU A 84 -7.27 -14.75 11.52
N SER A 85 -7.21 -15.11 10.24
CA SER A 85 -6.45 -16.24 9.71
C SER A 85 -5.37 -15.79 8.73
N ALA A 86 -4.44 -16.67 8.40
CA ALA A 86 -3.46 -16.42 7.35
C ALA A 86 -4.16 -16.12 6.01
N LEU A 87 -3.51 -15.29 5.19
CA LEU A 87 -3.98 -15.00 3.83
C LEU A 87 -4.03 -16.30 3.02
N SER A 88 -5.02 -16.41 2.14
CA SER A 88 -5.08 -17.53 1.20
C SER A 88 -3.84 -17.58 0.30
N GLN A 89 -3.45 -18.80 -0.11
CA GLN A 89 -2.26 -19.00 -0.95
C GLN A 89 -2.34 -18.27 -2.29
N SER A 90 -3.54 -18.20 -2.90
CA SER A 90 -3.76 -17.47 -4.15
C SER A 90 -3.54 -15.96 -3.97
N ASN A 91 -4.08 -15.37 -2.91
CA ASN A 91 -3.91 -13.94 -2.64
C ASN A 91 -2.47 -13.62 -2.19
N SER A 92 -1.80 -14.56 -1.50
CA SER A 92 -0.38 -14.44 -1.17
C SER A 92 0.51 -14.37 -2.42
N GLN A 93 0.16 -15.08 -3.49
CA GLN A 93 0.92 -15.03 -4.74
C GLN A 93 0.71 -13.68 -5.45
N ILE A 94 -0.53 -13.19 -5.53
CA ILE A 94 -0.85 -11.87 -6.09
C ILE A 94 -0.11 -10.77 -5.31
N LEU A 95 -0.15 -10.83 -3.97
CA LEU A 95 0.54 -9.86 -3.12
C LEU A 95 2.05 -9.86 -3.38
N LYS A 96 2.67 -11.03 -3.48
CA LYS A 96 4.10 -11.16 -3.76
C LYS A 96 4.47 -10.55 -5.11
N GLU A 97 3.73 -10.87 -6.18
CA GLU A 97 3.97 -10.32 -7.52
C GLU A 97 3.83 -8.80 -7.54
N THR A 98 2.82 -8.26 -6.83
CA THR A 98 2.64 -6.82 -6.69
C THR A 98 3.80 -6.13 -5.98
N LEU A 99 4.33 -6.74 -4.90
CA LEU A 99 5.49 -6.21 -4.17
C LEU A 99 6.77 -6.24 -5.02
N ASP A 100 6.95 -7.31 -5.80
CA ASP A 100 8.09 -7.46 -6.72
C ASP A 100 8.03 -6.41 -7.84
N ASN A 101 6.87 -6.24 -8.47
CA ASN A 101 6.65 -5.22 -9.51
C ASN A 101 6.86 -3.79 -9.01
N LEU A 102 6.53 -3.50 -7.74
CA LEU A 102 6.79 -2.21 -7.11
C LEU A 102 8.25 -2.03 -6.66
N GLY A 103 9.07 -3.10 -6.72
CA GLY A 103 10.47 -3.05 -6.32
C GLY A 103 10.70 -2.92 -4.81
N VAL A 104 9.75 -3.40 -3.99
CA VAL A 104 9.84 -3.37 -2.51
C VAL A 104 10.10 -4.74 -1.90
N LEU A 105 10.10 -5.81 -2.70
CA LEU A 105 10.47 -7.16 -2.26
C LEU A 105 11.99 -7.24 -1.98
N LEU A 106 12.38 -8.04 -0.97
CA LEU A 106 13.78 -8.36 -0.67
C LEU A 106 14.36 -9.41 -1.62
#